data_AF-A0A6J8A3N3-F1
#
_entry.id   AF-A0A6J8A3N3-F1
#
_cell.length_a   1.000
_cell.length_b   1.000
_cell.length_c   1.000
_cell.angle_alpha   90.00
_cell.angle_beta   90.00
_cell.angle_gamma   90.00
#
_symmetry.space_group_name_H-M   'P 1'
#
loop_
_entity.id
_entity.type
_entity.pdbx_description
1 polymer ?
#
loop_
_entity_poly.entity_id
_entity_poly.type
_entity_poly.pdbx_seq_one_letter_code
_entity_poly.pdbx_strand_id
1 'polypeptide(L)'
;MEQLGFLTWALPVVFTSLSVYIHLAAEGVSKRQMDQLDSLTDGHLCVAIGEVGLDYTTTCICRPCRNPSRCKEEARRNQEEAFINLLLLARRKSLPVIIHCRDCGDGSAAKRTLELILHHNLADMTFYRHCFEGTIEELTAWQQLLTIIFGVSGKFIRNNTGLSNS
;
A
#
# COMPACT_ATOMS: atom_id res chain seq x y z
N MET A 1 13.70 14.62 1.90
CA MET A 1 14.25 13.71 2.93
C MET A 1 14.35 14.39 4.30
N GLU A 2 14.72 15.67 4.39
CA GLU A 2 14.80 16.38 5.69
C GLU A 2 13.44 16.59 6.40
N GLN A 3 12.33 16.73 5.67
CA GLN A 3 11.04 17.06 6.29
C GLN A 3 10.42 15.92 7.14
N LEU A 4 10.61 14.66 6.75
CA LEU A 4 10.06 13.51 7.50
C LEU A 4 10.87 13.19 8.75
N GLY A 5 12.20 13.32 8.69
CA GLY A 5 13.08 13.12 9.86
C GLY A 5 12.98 14.24 10.90
N PHE A 6 12.58 15.45 10.48
CA PHE A 6 12.46 16.59 11.39
C PHE A 6 11.17 16.54 12.23
N LEU A 7 10.05 16.10 11.64
CA LEU A 7 8.76 16.00 12.35
C LEU A 7 8.77 14.92 13.45
N THR A 8 9.52 13.83 13.26
CA THR A 8 9.57 12.70 14.19
C THR A 8 10.43 12.95 15.42
N TRP A 9 11.41 13.86 15.36
CA TRP A 9 12.25 14.22 16.51
C TRP A 9 11.59 15.24 17.45
N ALA A 10 10.62 16.00 16.95
CA ALA A 10 9.97 17.09 17.70
C ALA A 10 8.78 16.64 18.57
N LEU A 11 8.26 15.41 18.38
CA LEU A 11 7.06 14.94 19.07
C LEU A 11 7.24 13.46 19.51
N PRO A 12 7.36 13.17 20.81
CA PRO A 12 7.71 11.83 21.33
C PRO A 12 6.64 10.74 21.14
N VAL A 13 5.60 10.99 20.35
CA VAL A 13 4.47 10.06 20.11
C VAL A 13 4.20 9.84 18.61
N VAL A 14 5.05 10.35 17.71
CA VAL A 14 4.87 10.17 16.26
C VAL A 14 5.66 8.96 15.80
N PHE A 15 4.97 7.82 15.67
CA PHE A 15 5.49 6.68 14.93
C PHE A 15 5.21 6.86 13.44
N THR A 16 6.16 6.48 12.59
CA THR A 16 6.05 6.64 11.14
C THR A 16 6.00 5.30 10.44
N SER A 17 5.23 5.24 9.36
CA SER A 17 5.34 4.17 8.38
C SER A 17 6.20 4.65 7.21
N LEU A 18 7.03 3.75 6.69
CA LEU A 18 7.88 4.08 5.54
C LEU A 18 7.18 3.64 4.26
N SER A 19 6.81 4.61 3.42
CA SER A 19 6.04 4.38 2.19
C SER A 19 6.91 4.61 0.95
N VAL A 20 6.87 3.67 0.01
CA VAL A 20 6.93 4.03 -1.40
C VAL A 20 5.50 4.31 -1.80
N TYR A 21 5.15 5.59 -1.90
CA TYR A 21 3.80 5.98 -2.27
C TYR A 21 3.42 5.29 -3.59
N ILE A 22 2.23 4.68 -3.67
CA ILE A 22 1.84 3.78 -4.77
C ILE A 22 1.99 4.44 -6.15
N HIS A 23 1.82 5.76 -6.25
CA HIS A 23 2.07 6.49 -7.48
C HIS A 23 3.56 6.60 -7.85
N LEU A 24 4.47 6.63 -6.88
CA LEU A 24 5.91 6.52 -7.13
C LEU A 24 6.29 5.09 -7.53
N ALA A 25 5.64 4.07 -6.93
CA ALA A 25 5.86 2.68 -7.32
C ALA A 25 5.50 2.40 -8.79
N ALA A 26 4.53 3.13 -9.35
CA ALA A 26 4.18 3.05 -10.77
C ALA A 26 5.35 3.42 -11.72
N GLU A 27 6.30 4.23 -11.25
CA GLU A 27 7.50 4.61 -12.01
C GLU A 27 8.63 3.57 -11.89
N GLY A 28 8.46 2.57 -11.02
CA GLY A 28 9.48 1.59 -10.66
C GLY A 28 10.34 2.06 -9.48
N VAL A 29 10.78 1.09 -8.68
CA VAL A 29 11.62 1.34 -7.50
C VAL A 29 13.01 0.79 -7.76
N SER A 30 14.01 1.67 -7.80
CA SER A 30 15.40 1.26 -7.99
C SER A 30 15.94 0.52 -6.77
N LYS A 31 16.96 -0.31 -6.97
CA LYS A 31 17.70 -0.97 -5.88
C LYS A 31 18.21 0.03 -4.84
N ARG A 32 18.73 1.19 -5.27
CA ARG A 32 19.20 2.24 -4.36
C ARG A 32 18.08 2.75 -3.45
N GLN A 33 16.88 2.94 -3.98
CA GLN A 33 15.72 3.34 -3.19
C GLN A 33 15.34 2.23 -2.19
N MET A 34 15.35 0.96 -2.61
CA MET A 34 15.12 -0.17 -1.70
C MET A 34 16.17 -0.24 -0.56
N ASP A 35 17.45 -0.04 -0.87
CA ASP A 35 18.53 -0.06 0.13
C ASP A 35 18.39 1.11 1.13
N GLN A 36 17.96 2.28 0.65
CA GLN A 36 17.65 3.43 1.50
C GLN A 36 16.45 3.15 2.41
N LEU A 37 15.40 2.50 1.88
CA LEU A 37 14.23 2.13 2.66
C LEU A 37 14.61 1.12 3.75
N ASP A 38 15.38 0.09 3.41
CA ASP A 38 15.89 -0.90 4.36
C ASP A 38 16.65 -0.21 5.51
N SER A 39 17.57 0.70 5.18
CA SER A 39 18.34 1.46 6.17
C SER A 39 17.47 2.32 7.10
N LEU A 40 16.37 2.89 6.59
CA LEU A 40 15.45 3.70 7.38
C LEU A 40 14.58 2.87 8.34
N THR A 41 14.37 1.58 8.05
CA THR A 41 13.62 0.69 8.94
C THR A 41 14.39 0.31 10.21
N ASP A 42 15.71 0.51 10.25
CA ASP A 42 16.53 0.24 11.44
C ASP A 42 16.36 1.27 12.56
N GLY A 43 15.69 2.40 12.28
CA GLY A 43 15.37 3.40 13.29
C GLY A 43 14.20 2.97 14.20
N HIS A 44 14.33 3.20 15.50
CA HIS A 44 13.29 2.87 16.50
C HIS A 44 11.91 3.53 16.30
N LEU A 45 11.78 4.44 15.34
CA LEU A 45 10.55 5.17 15.06
C LEU A 45 9.73 4.55 13.91
N CYS A 46 10.32 3.63 13.14
CA CYS A 46 9.62 2.92 12.08
C CYS A 46 8.87 1.72 12.67
N VAL A 47 7.54 1.74 12.59
CA VAL A 47 6.67 0.70 13.18
C VAL A 47 5.91 -0.13 12.16
N ALA A 48 5.97 0.26 10.88
CA ALA A 48 5.30 -0.42 9.79
C ALA A 48 5.92 -0.05 8.44
N ILE A 49 5.73 -0.92 7.44
CA ILE A 49 6.02 -0.60 6.04
C ILE A 49 4.72 -0.25 5.33
N GLY A 50 4.70 0.88 4.62
CA GLY A 50 3.58 1.34 3.81
C GLY A 50 3.31 2.84 3.98
N GLU A 51 2.32 3.40 3.29
CA GLU A 51 1.33 2.72 2.45
C GLU A 51 1.96 2.08 1.20
N VAL A 52 1.61 0.83 0.90
CA VAL A 52 2.03 0.08 -0.30
C VAL A 52 0.87 -0.75 -0.83
N GLY A 53 0.82 -1.00 -2.13
CA GLY A 53 -0.11 -1.94 -2.76
C GLY A 53 -0.44 -1.51 -4.18
N LEU A 54 -1.68 -1.72 -4.62
CA LEU A 54 -2.04 -1.60 -6.03
C LEU A 54 -3.11 -0.51 -6.26
N ASP A 55 -2.79 0.50 -7.04
CA ASP A 55 -3.71 1.54 -7.50
C ASP A 55 -3.88 1.49 -9.03
N TYR A 56 -4.99 0.89 -9.46
CA TYR A 56 -5.37 0.75 -10.86
C TYR A 56 -6.06 1.99 -11.45
N THR A 57 -6.26 3.04 -10.65
CA THR A 57 -6.72 4.35 -11.12
C THR A 57 -5.58 5.24 -11.61
N THR A 58 -4.33 4.80 -11.42
CA THR A 58 -3.13 5.49 -11.90
C THR A 58 -3.18 5.76 -13.41
N THR A 59 -2.92 7.02 -13.79
CA THR A 59 -2.91 7.47 -15.20
C THR A 59 -1.52 7.33 -15.83
N CYS A 60 -1.37 7.52 -17.16
CA CYS A 60 -0.01 7.42 -17.74
C CYS A 60 0.92 8.45 -17.10
N ILE A 61 2.05 7.97 -16.59
CA ILE A 61 3.19 8.78 -16.12
C ILE A 61 3.92 9.48 -17.28
N CYS A 62 3.77 8.98 -18.50
CA CYS A 62 4.40 9.49 -19.69
C CYS A 62 3.65 10.70 -20.29
N ARG A 63 4.32 11.85 -20.48
CA ARG A 63 3.75 13.00 -21.20
C ARG A 63 4.75 13.60 -22.19
N PRO A 64 4.41 13.72 -23.50
CA PRO A 64 3.20 13.18 -24.16
C PRO A 64 3.24 11.65 -24.31
N CYS A 65 2.12 10.99 -24.05
CA CYS A 65 1.99 9.54 -24.15
C CYS A 65 1.71 9.09 -25.59
N ARG A 66 2.51 8.17 -26.11
CA ARG A 66 2.25 7.53 -27.42
C ARG A 66 1.44 6.24 -27.33
N ASN A 67 1.41 5.58 -26.17
CA ASN A 67 0.67 4.33 -25.96
C ASN A 67 0.20 4.20 -24.49
N PRO A 68 -0.99 4.74 -24.15
CA PRO A 68 -1.48 4.77 -22.77
C PRO A 68 -1.70 3.39 -22.17
N SER A 69 -2.15 2.43 -22.98
CA SER A 69 -2.43 1.06 -22.53
C SER A 69 -1.16 0.35 -22.09
N ARG A 70 -0.08 0.44 -22.88
CA ARG A 70 1.21 -0.16 -22.52
C ARG A 70 1.75 0.45 -21.23
N CYS A 71 1.71 1.76 -21.08
CA CYS A 71 2.27 2.41 -19.90
C CYS A 71 1.46 2.13 -18.63
N LYS A 72 0.14 1.96 -18.73
CA LYS A 72 -0.68 1.49 -17.60
C LYS A 72 -0.30 0.08 -17.17
N GLU A 73 -0.06 -0.81 -18.13
CA GLU A 73 0.37 -2.18 -17.86
C GLU A 73 1.76 -2.22 -17.19
N GLU A 74 2.70 -1.41 -17.68
CA GLU A 74 4.03 -1.25 -17.06
C GLU A 74 3.93 -0.69 -15.64
N ALA A 75 3.11 0.35 -15.44
CA ALA A 75 2.85 0.91 -14.12
C ALA A 75 2.27 -0.12 -13.13
N ARG A 76 1.38 -1.02 -13.60
CA ARG A 76 0.85 -2.11 -12.78
C ARG A 76 1.93 -3.10 -12.39
N ARG A 77 2.76 -3.54 -13.34
CA ARG A 77 3.89 -4.45 -13.06
C ARG A 77 4.87 -3.85 -12.08
N ASN A 78 5.20 -2.58 -12.22
CA ASN A 78 6.10 -1.87 -11.30
C ASN A 78 5.51 -1.79 -9.89
N GLN A 79 4.20 -1.54 -9.77
CA GLN A 79 3.50 -1.57 -8.48
C GLN A 79 3.51 -2.97 -7.85
N GLU A 80 3.25 -4.04 -8.61
CA GLU A 80 3.30 -5.41 -8.12
C GLU A 80 4.72 -5.79 -7.63
N GLU A 81 5.75 -5.46 -8.42
CA GLU A 81 7.15 -5.72 -8.06
C GLU A 81 7.55 -4.96 -6.78
N ALA A 82 7.23 -3.67 -6.71
CA ALA A 82 7.49 -2.85 -5.54
C ALA A 82 6.75 -3.38 -4.30
N PHE A 83 5.49 -3.79 -4.46
CA PHE A 83 4.69 -4.38 -3.39
C PHE A 83 5.36 -5.64 -2.84
N ILE A 84 5.70 -6.60 -3.71
CA ILE A 84 6.36 -7.85 -3.29
C ILE A 84 7.68 -7.56 -2.57
N ASN A 85 8.52 -6.68 -3.12
CA ASN A 85 9.81 -6.31 -2.52
C ASN A 85 9.64 -5.69 -1.12
N LEU A 86 8.62 -4.85 -0.94
CA LEU A 86 8.31 -4.23 0.35
C LEU A 86 7.71 -5.22 1.34
N LEU A 87 6.90 -6.19 0.89
CA LEU A 87 6.43 -7.27 1.76
C LEU A 87 7.60 -8.14 2.26
N LEU A 88 8.53 -8.47 1.38
CA LEU A 88 9.72 -9.24 1.75
C LEU A 88 10.62 -8.47 2.71
N LEU A 89 10.76 -7.14 2.53
CA LEU A 89 11.46 -6.28 3.48
C LEU A 89 10.74 -6.27 4.85
N ALA A 90 9.43 -6.09 4.87
CA ALA A 90 8.63 -6.09 6.09
C ALA A 90 8.77 -7.42 6.85
N ARG A 91 8.74 -8.55 6.14
CA ARG A 91 9.01 -9.87 6.74
C ARG A 91 10.37 -9.95 7.38
N ARG A 92 11.45 -9.53 6.68
CA ARG A 92 12.81 -9.54 7.24
C ARG A 92 12.92 -8.67 8.49
N LYS A 93 12.20 -7.55 8.54
CA LYS A 93 12.20 -6.60 9.66
C LYS A 93 11.16 -6.94 10.74
N SER A 94 10.35 -7.99 10.54
CA SER A 94 9.22 -8.35 11.42
C SER A 94 8.27 -7.16 11.65
N LEU A 95 8.06 -6.33 10.63
CA LEU A 95 7.17 -5.17 10.68
C LEU A 95 5.81 -5.51 10.04
N PRO A 96 4.69 -4.98 10.57
CA PRO A 96 3.41 -5.04 9.90
C PRO A 96 3.40 -4.20 8.61
N VAL A 97 2.45 -4.50 7.72
CA VAL A 97 2.31 -3.82 6.42
C VAL A 97 1.00 -3.05 6.32
N ILE A 98 1.08 -1.79 5.89
CA ILE A 98 -0.07 -0.94 5.58
C ILE A 98 -0.40 -1.05 4.08
N ILE A 99 -1.53 -1.71 3.77
CA ILE A 99 -1.95 -2.05 2.40
C ILE A 99 -2.94 -1.04 1.82
N HIS A 100 -2.58 -0.43 0.70
CA HIS A 100 -3.45 0.33 -0.19
C HIS A 100 -3.91 -0.50 -1.40
N CYS A 101 -5.17 -0.38 -1.78
CA CYS A 101 -5.69 -0.94 -3.01
C CYS A 101 -6.80 -0.03 -3.47
N ARG A 102 -6.77 0.32 -4.75
CA ARG A 102 -7.75 1.19 -5.37
C ARG A 102 -7.96 0.76 -6.82
N ASP A 103 -9.21 0.70 -7.22
CA ASP A 103 -9.63 0.41 -8.58
C ASP A 103 -10.92 1.19 -8.89
N CYS A 104 -11.59 0.84 -9.99
CA CYS A 104 -12.82 1.49 -10.43
C CYS A 104 -14.08 0.95 -9.70
N GLY A 105 -13.92 0.27 -8.56
CA GLY A 105 -15.00 -0.36 -7.80
C GLY A 105 -15.27 -1.81 -8.19
N ASP A 106 -14.39 -2.43 -8.98
CA ASP A 106 -14.50 -3.84 -9.39
C ASP A 106 -13.76 -4.80 -8.45
N GLY A 107 -13.02 -4.28 -7.46
CA GLY A 107 -12.26 -5.06 -6.50
C GLY A 107 -11.04 -5.76 -7.10
N SER A 108 -10.67 -5.46 -8.34
CA SER A 108 -9.54 -6.10 -9.03
C SER A 108 -8.21 -5.82 -8.37
N ALA A 109 -8.01 -4.63 -7.80
CA ALA A 109 -6.78 -4.29 -7.08
C ALA A 109 -6.69 -5.05 -5.76
N ALA A 110 -7.80 -5.15 -5.02
CA ALA A 110 -7.87 -5.92 -3.78
C ALA A 110 -7.64 -7.41 -4.04
N LYS A 111 -8.32 -8.00 -5.03
CA LYS A 111 -8.15 -9.41 -5.40
C LYS A 111 -6.70 -9.72 -5.76
N ARG A 112 -6.09 -8.92 -6.64
CA ARG A 112 -4.70 -9.11 -7.04
C ARG A 112 -3.73 -8.98 -5.87
N THR A 113 -3.99 -8.04 -4.97
CA THR A 113 -3.19 -7.85 -3.75
C THR A 113 -3.20 -9.11 -2.88
N LEU A 114 -4.38 -9.68 -2.62
CA LEU A 114 -4.51 -10.92 -1.86
C LEU A 114 -3.81 -12.09 -2.57
N GLU A 115 -3.99 -12.23 -3.89
CA GLU A 115 -3.32 -13.26 -4.69
C GLU A 115 -1.79 -13.19 -4.55
N LEU A 116 -1.20 -12.00 -4.61
CA LEU A 116 0.25 -11.81 -4.44
C LEU A 116 0.70 -12.21 -3.03
N ILE A 117 -0.02 -11.82 -1.98
CA ILE A 117 0.31 -12.20 -0.60
C ILE A 117 0.32 -13.72 -0.45
N LEU A 118 -0.72 -14.40 -0.95
CA LEU A 118 -0.84 -15.85 -0.86
C LEU A 118 0.21 -16.57 -1.71
N HIS A 119 0.42 -16.12 -2.95
CA HIS A 119 1.39 -16.71 -3.88
C HIS A 119 2.81 -16.69 -3.32
N HIS A 120 3.17 -15.63 -2.60
CA HIS A 120 4.48 -15.47 -1.99
C HIS A 120 4.58 -16.06 -0.56
N ASN A 121 3.56 -16.78 -0.09
CA ASN A 121 3.49 -17.39 1.24
C ASN A 121 3.71 -16.38 2.38
N LEU A 122 3.05 -15.22 2.29
CA LEU A 122 3.17 -14.11 3.24
C LEU A 122 1.93 -13.96 4.14
N ALA A 123 1.04 -14.95 4.14
CA ALA A 123 -0.22 -14.93 4.89
C ALA A 123 -0.02 -14.91 6.42
N ASP A 124 1.15 -15.32 6.89
CA ASP A 124 1.54 -15.32 8.30
C ASP A 124 1.91 -13.92 8.84
N MET A 125 2.02 -12.92 7.98
CA MET A 125 2.31 -11.54 8.38
C MET A 125 1.05 -10.80 8.89
N THR A 126 1.29 -9.70 9.60
CA THR A 126 0.22 -8.78 10.04
C THR A 126 0.01 -7.67 9.03
N PHE A 127 -1.23 -7.48 8.62
CA PHE A 127 -1.63 -6.48 7.64
C PHE A 127 -2.61 -5.45 8.23
N TYR A 128 -2.52 -4.22 7.73
CA TYR A 128 -3.47 -3.15 7.98
C TYR A 128 -3.96 -2.60 6.64
N ARG A 129 -5.23 -2.89 6.31
CA ARG A 129 -5.89 -2.38 5.11
C ARG A 129 -6.39 -0.96 5.38
N HIS A 130 -5.62 0.07 4.99
CA HIS A 130 -6.04 1.44 5.25
C HIS A 130 -7.17 1.88 4.30
N CYS A 131 -8.03 2.79 4.77
CA CYS A 131 -9.12 3.39 3.99
C CYS A 131 -9.96 2.36 3.21
N PHE A 132 -10.43 1.32 3.90
CA PHE A 132 -11.25 0.26 3.32
C PHE A 132 -12.54 0.83 2.72
N GLU A 133 -12.75 0.52 1.45
CA GLU A 133 -13.94 0.88 0.65
C GLU A 133 -14.50 -0.34 -0.12
N GLY A 134 -14.05 -1.55 0.24
CA GLY A 134 -14.44 -2.80 -0.39
C GLY A 134 -15.77 -3.36 0.12
N THR A 135 -16.11 -4.57 -0.33
CA THR A 135 -17.37 -5.24 0.03
C THR A 135 -17.22 -6.14 1.26
N ILE A 136 -18.34 -6.58 1.83
CA ILE A 136 -18.33 -7.54 2.96
C ILE A 136 -17.69 -8.87 2.54
N GLU A 137 -17.86 -9.27 1.29
CA GLU A 137 -17.23 -10.47 0.73
C GLU A 137 -15.70 -10.34 0.70
N GLU A 138 -15.16 -9.20 0.26
CA GLU A 138 -13.71 -8.91 0.35
C GLU A 138 -13.23 -9.00 1.79
N LEU A 139 -13.90 -8.30 2.71
CA LEU A 139 -13.54 -8.27 4.13
C LEU A 139 -13.51 -9.69 4.71
N THR A 140 -14.56 -10.47 4.47
CA THR A 140 -14.69 -11.84 4.99
C THR A 140 -13.60 -12.75 4.44
N ALA A 141 -13.36 -12.69 3.12
CA ALA A 141 -12.33 -13.51 2.47
C ALA A 141 -10.93 -13.21 3.03
N TRP A 142 -10.59 -11.95 3.21
CA TRP A 142 -9.29 -11.55 3.75
C TRP A 142 -9.13 -11.94 5.22
N GLN A 143 -10.17 -11.77 6.06
CA GLN A 143 -10.12 -12.18 7.49
C GLN A 143 -9.97 -13.68 7.69
N GLN A 144 -10.50 -14.49 6.76
CA GLN A 144 -10.34 -15.96 6.81
C GLN A 144 -8.92 -16.40 6.49
N LEU A 145 -8.17 -15.61 5.73
CA LEU A 145 -6.89 -16.00 5.14
C LEU A 145 -5.68 -15.29 5.77
N LEU A 146 -5.89 -14.12 6.38
CA LEU A 146 -4.83 -13.22 6.83
C LEU A 146 -5.06 -12.74 8.27
N THR A 147 -3.96 -12.45 8.96
CA THR A 147 -4.01 -11.61 10.17
C THR A 147 -4.13 -10.15 9.75
N ILE A 148 -5.36 -9.63 9.68
CA ILE A 148 -5.62 -8.29 9.12
C ILE A 148 -6.58 -7.43 9.93
N ILE A 149 -6.29 -6.13 9.95
CA ILE A 149 -7.15 -5.06 10.47
C ILE A 149 -7.60 -4.15 9.31
N PHE A 150 -8.86 -3.74 9.32
CA PHE A 150 -9.43 -2.82 8.33
C PHE A 150 -9.62 -1.41 8.90
N GLY A 151 -9.01 -0.42 8.25
CA GLY A 151 -9.16 0.98 8.56
C GLY A 151 -10.40 1.56 7.90
N VAL A 152 -11.41 1.91 8.69
CA VAL A 152 -12.64 2.56 8.20
C VAL A 152 -12.50 4.07 8.34
N SER A 153 -12.66 4.81 7.25
CA SER A 153 -12.59 6.28 7.23
C SER A 153 -13.97 6.92 7.12
N GLY A 154 -14.06 8.23 7.35
CA GLY A 154 -15.31 8.98 7.15
C GLY A 154 -15.87 8.87 5.72
N LYS A 155 -15.03 8.61 4.71
CA LYS A 155 -15.47 8.36 3.34
C LYS A 155 -16.29 7.07 3.22
N PHE A 156 -15.87 6.01 3.91
CA PHE A 156 -16.64 4.75 3.96
C PHE A 156 -18.02 4.97 4.59
N ILE A 157 -18.06 5.68 5.72
CA ILE A 157 -19.31 5.99 6.43
C ILE A 157 -20.24 6.77 5.49
N ARG A 158 -19.76 7.87 4.89
CA ARG A 158 -20.56 8.69 3.98
C ARG A 158 -21.17 7.90 2.82
N ASN A 159 -20.38 7.02 2.21
CA ASN A 159 -20.83 6.23 1.06
C ASN A 159 -21.86 5.16 1.43
N ASN A 160 -21.92 4.72 2.69
CA ASN A 160 -22.74 3.59 3.12
C ASN A 160 -23.88 3.95 4.09
N THR A 161 -23.89 5.15 4.68
CA THR A 161 -24.94 5.57 5.62
C THR A 161 -25.86 6.68 5.08
N GLY A 162 -25.66 7.13 3.84
CA GLY A 162 -26.52 8.15 3.21
C GLY A 162 -26.47 9.53 3.87
N LEU A 163 -25.45 9.80 4.69
CA LEU A 163 -25.21 11.12 5.27
C LEU A 163 -24.69 12.06 4.17
N SER A 164 -25.61 12.68 3.43
CA SER A 164 -25.30 13.81 2.56
C SER A 164 -24.99 15.03 3.42
N ASN A 165 -23.94 15.78 3.05
CA ASN A 165 -23.65 17.07 3.66
C ASN A 165 -24.89 17.97 3.54
N SER A 166 -25.46 18.37 4.68
CA SER A 166 -26.31 19.56 4.80
C SER A 166 -25.51 20.81 4.49
#